data_AF-A0A7D7LUR1-F1
#
_entry.id   AF-A0A7D7LUR1-F1
#
_cell.length_a   1.000
_cell.length_b   1.000
_cell.length_c   1.000
_cell.angle_alpha   90.00
_cell.angle_beta   90.00
_cell.angle_gamma   90.00
#
_symmetry.space_group_name_H-M   'P 1'
#
loop_
_entity.id
_entity.type
_entity.pdbx_description
1 polymer ?
#
loop_
_entity_poly.entity_id
_entity_poly.type
_entity_poly.pdbx_seq_one_letter_code
_entity_poly.pdbx_strand_id
1 'polypeptide(L)' 'MFGIILAGLLLAFGVFLKATKDPGFASTKKFSWLLIALGAITLAGKLIIMYQKGEI' A
#
# COMPACT_ATOMS: atom_id res chain seq x y z
N MET A 1 -7.04 -1.29 -13.68
CA MET A 1 -6.43 0.03 -13.43
C MET A 1 -6.65 0.52 -12.00
N PHE A 2 -7.89 0.61 -11.50
CA PHE A 2 -8.22 1.08 -10.14
C PHE A 2 -7.41 0.43 -9.00
N GLY A 3 -7.27 -0.91 -8.98
CA GLY A 3 -6.57 -1.61 -7.89
C GLY A 3 -5.06 -1.33 -7.79
N ILE A 4 -4.39 -1.03 -8.91
CA ILE A 4 -2.95 -0.72 -8.91
C ILE A 4 -2.74 0.72 -8.43
N ILE A 5 -3.59 1.65 -8.87
CA ILE A 5 -3.59 3.05 -8.43
C ILE A 5 -3.86 3.12 -6.93
N LEU A 6 -4.87 2.39 -6.45
CA LEU A 6 -5.21 2.33 -5.03
C LEU A 6 -4.08 1.74 -4.19
N ALA A 7 -3.44 0.66 -4.66
CA ALA A 7 -2.29 0.08 -3.99
C ALA A 7 -1.09 1.04 -3.95
N GLY A 8 -0.84 1.80 -5.01
CA GLY A 8 0.17 2.86 -5.04
C GLY A 8 -0.11 3.97 -4.02
N LEU A 9 -1.37 4.42 -3.92
CA LEU A 9 -1.82 5.40 -2.92
C LEU A 9 -1.66 4.86 -1.48
N LEU A 10 -2.02 3.60 -1.24
CA LEU A 10 -1.85 2.95 0.07
C LEU A 10 -0.38 2.85 0.49
N LEU A 11 0.51 2.48 -0.44
CA LEU A 11 1.94 2.45 -0.19
C LEU A 11 2.50 3.84 0.08
N ALA A 12 2.17 4.83 -0.75
CA ALA A 12 2.62 6.20 -0.58
C ALA A 12 2.13 6.79 0.76
N PHE A 13 0.87 6.55 1.11
CA PHE A 13 0.27 7.01 2.36
C PHE A 13 0.87 6.30 3.58
N GLY A 14 1.14 5.00 3.48
CA GLY A 14 1.82 4.23 4.52
C GLY A 14 3.26 4.69 4.75
N VAL A 15 4.01 4.99 3.69
CA VAL A 15 5.36 5.57 3.77
C VAL A 15 5.31 6.99 4.35
N PHE A 16 4.36 7.82 3.92
CA PHE A 16 4.13 9.16 4.46
C PHE A 16 3.84 9.13 5.96
N LEU A 17 2.93 8.26 6.42
CA LEU A 17 2.63 8.08 7.84
C LEU A 17 3.84 7.61 8.65
N LYS A 18 4.69 6.76 8.07
CA LYS A 18 5.94 6.31 8.71
C LYS A 18 6.96 7.45 8.81
N ALA A 19 7.06 8.28 7.77
CA ALA A 19 7.99 9.41 7.69
C ALA A 19 7.56 10.61 8.55
N THR A 20 6.24 10.82 8.73
CA THR A 20 5.74 11.95 9.51
C THR A 20 6.15 11.84 10.97
N LYS A 21 6.59 12.95 11.56
CA LYS A 21 7.02 13.02 12.98
C LYS A 21 6.01 13.71 13.88
N ASP A 22 4.85 14.06 13.33
CA ASP A 22 3.79 14.71 14.08
C ASP A 22 3.27 13.83 15.23
N PRO A 23 3.24 14.35 16.48
CA PRO A 23 2.76 13.62 17.64
C PRO A 23 1.26 13.27 17.53
N GLY A 24 0.48 14.03 16.76
CA GLY A 24 -0.93 13.71 16.45
C GLY A 24 -1.11 12.40 15.66
N PHE A 25 -0.07 11.92 14.98
CA PHE A 25 -0.09 10.66 14.22
C PHE A 25 0.60 9.50 14.95
N ALA A 26 1.00 9.65 16.21
CA ALA A 26 1.72 8.62 16.96
C ALA A 26 0.94 7.29 17.08
N SER A 27 -0.39 7.36 17.21
CA SER A 27 -1.27 6.19 17.20
C SER A 27 -1.35 5.55 15.81
N THR A 28 -1.53 6.38 14.77
CA THR A 28 -1.64 5.97 13.37
C THR A 28 -0.32 5.43 12.80
N LYS A 29 0.82 5.75 13.42
CA LYS A 29 2.15 5.27 13.03
C LYS A 29 2.31 3.75 13.13
N LYS A 30 1.57 3.11 14.05
CA LYS A 30 1.51 1.65 14.14
C LYS A 30 0.74 1.05 12.95
N PHE A 31 -0.26 1.78 12.46
CA PHE A 31 -1.05 1.39 11.28
C PHE A 31 -0.33 1.67 9.95
N SER A 32 0.70 2.51 9.90
CA SER A 32 1.51 2.67 8.66
C SER A 32 2.08 1.35 8.17
N TRP A 33 2.52 0.48 9.07
CA TRP A 33 3.03 -0.84 8.67
C TRP A 33 1.93 -1.72 8.04
N LEU A 34 0.71 -1.66 8.59
CA LEU A 34 -0.47 -2.32 8.04
C LEU A 34 -0.85 -1.77 6.66
N LEU A 35 -0.84 -0.45 6.47
CA LEU A 35 -1.12 0.19 5.18
C LEU A 35 -0.08 -0.18 4.11
N ILE A 36 1.20 -0.22 4.48
CA ILE A 36 2.28 -0.65 3.59
C ILE A 36 2.09 -2.13 3.22
N ALA A 37 1.83 -3.00 4.20
CA ALA A 37 1.59 -4.42 3.96
C ALA A 37 0.36 -4.66 3.06
N LEU A 38 -0.73 -3.94 3.30
CA LEU A 38 -1.96 -4.04 2.53
C LEU A 38 -1.76 -3.58 1.08
N GLY A 39 -1.06 -2.45 0.89
CA GLY A 39 -0.70 -1.94 -0.43
C GLY A 39 0.20 -2.92 -1.20
N ALA A 40 1.21 -3.50 -0.53
CA ALA A 40 2.12 -4.48 -1.12
C ALA A 40 1.40 -5.79 -1.51
N ILE A 41 0.56 -6.34 -0.63
CA ILE A 41 -0.26 -7.53 -0.91
C ILE A 41 -1.21 -7.28 -2.08
N THR A 42 -1.87 -6.11 -2.11
CA THR A 42 -2.80 -5.76 -3.19
C THR A 42 -2.08 -5.64 -4.53
N LEU A 43 -0.88 -5.04 -4.55
CA LEU A 43 -0.03 -4.95 -5.74
C LEU A 43 0.44 -6.34 -6.20
N ALA A 44 0.96 -7.16 -5.28
CA ALA A 44 1.42 -8.51 -5.58
C ALA A 44 0.27 -9.38 -6.11
N GLY A 45 -0.90 -9.33 -5.48
CA GLY A 45 -2.09 -10.05 -5.94
C GLY A 45 -2.54 -9.58 -7.33
N LYS A 46 -2.54 -8.28 -7.59
CA LYS A 46 -2.83 -7.73 -8.93
C LYS A 46 -1.84 -8.21 -9.99
N LEU A 47 -0.55 -8.21 -9.67
CA LEU A 47 0.53 -8.69 -10.53
C LEU A 47 0.38 -10.19 -10.84
N ILE A 48 0.12 -11.02 -9.82
CA ILE A 48 -0.11 -12.46 -9.98
C ILE A 48 -1.34 -12.74 -10.85
N ILE A 49 -2.45 -12.01 -10.63
CA ILE A 49 -3.67 -12.18 -11.43
C ILE A 49 -3.42 -11.78 -12.88
N MET A 50 -2.74 -10.65 -13.14
CA MET A 50 -2.40 -10.24 -14.51
C MET A 50 -1.47 -11.24 -15.21
N TYR A 51 -0.51 -11.79 -14.47
CA TYR A 51 0.39 -12.84 -14.96
C TYR A 51 -0.37 -14.14 -15.30
N GLN A 52 -1.25 -14.61 -14.43
CA GLN A 52 -2.08 -15.79 -14.70
C GLN A 52 -3.05 -15.61 -15.87
N LYS A 53 -3.49 -14.37 -16.10
CA LYS A 53 -4.42 -14.03 -17.17
C LYS A 53 -3.73 -13.90 -18.53
N GLY A 54 -2.40 -14.06 -18.59
CA GLY A 54 -1.60 -13.96 -19.81
C GLY A 54 -1.59 -12.55 -20.41
N GLU A 55 -1.91 -11.54 -19.60
CA GLU A 55 -1.90 -10.12 -20.01
C GLU A 55 -0.49 -9.50 -19.92
N ILE A 56 0.51 -10.28 -19.50
CA ILE A 56 1.95 -9.94 -19.41
C ILE A 56 2.80 -11.14 -19.82
#